data_AF-A8AFL5-F1
#
_entry.id   AF-A8AFL5-F1
#
_cell.length_a   1.000
_cell.length_b   1.000
_cell.length_c   1.000
_cell.angle_alpha   90.00
_cell.angle_beta   90.00
_cell.angle_gamma   90.00
#
_symmetry.space_group_name_H-M   'P 1'
#
loop_
_entity.id
_entity.type
_entity.pdbx_description
1 polymer ?
#
loop_
_entity_poly.entity_id
_entity_poly.type
_entity_poly.pdbx_seq_one_letter_code
_entity_poly.pdbx_strand_id
1 'polypeptide(L)' 'MMKTSVRIGAFEIDDAELHGESPGDRTLSIPCKSDPDLCMQLDAWDDETSIPAILNGEHSVLFRTRYDRKSDAWVMRLA' A
#
# COMPACT_ATOMS: atom_id res chain seq x y z
N MET A 1 1.43 -12.84 8.77
CA MET A 1 1.66 -11.47 8.27
C MET A 1 3.12 -11.38 7.90
N MET A 2 3.41 -11.03 6.65
CA MET A 2 4.78 -10.85 6.17
C MET A 2 5.01 -9.36 5.94
N LYS A 3 6.01 -8.81 6.65
CA LYS A 3 6.53 -7.49 6.33
C LYS A 3 7.12 -7.52 4.92
N THR A 4 6.95 -6.42 4.21
CA THR A 4 7.30 -6.32 2.80
C THR A 4 7.71 -4.89 2.52
N SER A 5 8.69 -4.74 1.63
CA SER A 5 9.06 -3.42 1.16
C SER A 5 8.18 -3.02 0.00
N VAL A 6 7.71 -1.78 0.02
CA VAL A 6 6.99 -1.16 -1.09
C VAL A 6 7.60 0.19 -1.39
N ARG A 7 7.82 0.46 -2.67
CA ARG A 7 8.23 1.77 -3.16
C ARG A 7 7.16 2.34 -4.08
N ILE A 8 6.72 3.56 -3.80
CA ILE A 8 5.74 4.30 -4.60
C ILE A 8 6.39 5.64 -4.99
N GLY A 9 6.78 5.77 -6.26
CA GLY A 9 7.54 6.93 -6.72
C GLY A 9 8.86 7.12 -5.97
N ALA A 10 8.94 8.19 -5.18
CA ALA A 10 10.10 8.55 -4.35
C ALA A 10 10.02 7.98 -2.91
N PHE A 11 8.87 7.47 -2.49
CA PHE A 11 8.63 6.97 -1.14
C PHE A 11 8.98 5.49 -1.04
N GLU A 12 9.68 5.11 0.02
CA GLU A 12 10.07 3.72 0.30
C GLU A 12 9.63 3.37 1.72
N ILE A 13 8.84 2.30 1.84
CA ILE A 13 8.27 1.80 3.10
C ILE A 13 8.74 0.37 3.27
N ASP A 14 9.41 0.05 4.37
CA ASP A 14 9.99 -1.27 4.63
C ASP A 14 9.14 -2.14 5.58
N ASP A 15 8.11 -1.57 6.18
CA ASP A 15 7.25 -2.20 7.17
C ASP A 15 5.78 -2.34 6.72
N ALA A 16 5.52 -2.26 5.42
CA ALA A 16 4.20 -2.56 4.87
C ALA A 16 3.84 -4.03 5.08
N GLU A 17 2.56 -4.31 5.29
CA GLU A 17 2.08 -5.66 5.60
C GLU A 17 1.26 -6.23 4.45
N LEU A 18 1.71 -7.34 3.88
CA LEU A 18 0.96 -8.06 2.86
C LEU A 18 -0.01 -9.06 3.52
N HIS A 19 -1.27 -9.01 3.11
CA HIS A 19 -2.36 -9.88 3.55
C HIS A 19 -3.01 -10.58 2.35
N GLY A 20 -3.57 -11.76 2.60
CA GLY A 20 -4.18 -12.60 1.57
C GLY A 20 -3.15 -13.48 0.83
N GLU A 21 -3.60 -14.65 0.39
CA GLU A 21 -2.74 -15.64 -0.30
C GLU A 21 -3.00 -15.64 -1.80
N SER A 22 -4.26 -15.44 -2.20
CA SER A 22 -4.75 -15.48 -3.59
C SER A 22 -4.59 -14.13 -4.31
N PRO A 23 -4.18 -14.11 -5.61
CA PRO A 23 -3.94 -12.88 -6.38
C PRO A 23 -5.08 -11.86 -6.37
N GLY A 24 -6.35 -12.29 -6.32
CA GLY A 24 -7.51 -11.39 -6.30
C GLY A 24 -7.88 -10.82 -4.92
N ASP A 25 -7.37 -11.41 -3.84
CA ASP A 25 -7.72 -11.04 -2.46
C ASP A 25 -6.53 -10.40 -1.71
N ARG A 26 -5.40 -10.23 -2.40
CA ARG A 26 -4.20 -9.66 -1.80
C ARG A 26 -4.42 -8.18 -1.51
N THR A 27 -4.14 -7.80 -0.28
CA THR A 27 -4.11 -6.40 0.15
C THR A 27 -2.79 -6.07 0.81
N LEU A 28 -2.32 -4.85 0.60
CA LEU A 28 -1.15 -4.29 1.24
C LEU A 28 -1.58 -3.19 2.21
N SER A 29 -1.20 -3.31 3.48
CA SER A 29 -1.39 -2.26 4.48
C SER A 29 -0.13 -1.40 4.53
N ILE A 30 -0.26 -0.11 4.27
CA ILE A 30 0.82 0.89 4.32
C ILE A 30 0.61 1.76 5.57
N PRO A 31 1.44 1.62 6.62
CA PRO A 31 1.30 2.41 7.84
C PRO A 31 1.62 3.89 7.59
N CYS A 32 0.72 4.79 8.01
CA CYS A 32 0.90 6.23 7.83
C CYS A 32 1.97 6.83 8.74
N LYS A 33 2.34 6.11 9.81
CA LYS A 33 3.42 6.53 10.71
C LYS A 33 4.81 6.36 10.09
N SER A 34 4.96 5.45 9.13
CA SER A 34 6.24 5.20 8.46
C SER A 34 6.59 6.35 7.52
N ASP A 35 5.58 6.87 6.81
CA ASP A 35 5.72 8.06 5.97
C ASP A 35 4.40 8.86 5.91
N PRO A 36 4.28 9.94 6.71
CA PRO A 36 3.09 10.78 6.72
C PRO A 36 2.81 11.49 5.40
N ASP A 37 3.86 11.83 4.64
CA ASP A 37 3.72 12.55 3.36
C ASP A 37 3.13 11.61 2.30
N LEU A 38 3.59 10.36 2.24
CA LEU A 38 2.98 9.33 1.41
C LEU A 38 1.51 9.12 1.79
N CYS A 39 1.21 9.02 3.09
CA CYS A 39 -0.16 8.83 3.56
C CYS A 39 -1.10 9.95 3.10
N MET A 40 -0.64 11.21 3.18
CA MET A 40 -1.37 12.37 2.69
C MET A 40 -1.57 12.33 1.16
N GLN A 41 -0.58 11.85 0.40
CA GLN A 41 -0.75 11.68 -1.05
C GLN A 41 -1.77 10.59 -1.39
N LEU A 42 -1.76 9.46 -0.68
CA LEU A 42 -2.72 8.38 -0.86
C LEU A 42 -4.16 8.81 -0.50
N ASP A 43 -4.32 9.74 0.43
CA ASP A 43 -5.63 10.31 0.78
C ASP A 43 -6.27 11.10 -0.38
N ALA A 44 -5.44 11.69 -1.25
CA ALA A 44 -5.90 12.50 -2.38
C ALA A 44 -6.34 11.70 -3.62
N TRP A 45 -5.99 10.42 -3.73
CA TRP A 45 -6.34 9.57 -4.88
C TRP A 45 -7.65 8.82 -4.65
N ASP A 46 -8.41 8.47 -5.69
CA ASP A 46 -9.60 7.62 -5.54
C ASP A 46 -9.25 6.12 -5.60
N ASP A 47 -10.28 5.26 -5.52
CA ASP A 47 -10.15 3.80 -5.59
C ASP A 47 -10.02 3.23 -7.02
N GLU A 48 -10.22 4.07 -8.04
CA GLU A 48 -10.04 3.70 -9.45
C GLU A 48 -8.64 4.08 -9.98
N THR A 49 -7.95 4.99 -9.31
CA THR A 49 -6.60 5.43 -9.65
C THR A 49 -5.60 4.30 -9.50
N SER A 50 -4.91 3.98 -10.60
CA SER A 50 -3.81 3.01 -10.59
C SER A 50 -2.53 3.65 -10.07
N ILE A 51 -1.92 2.98 -9.09
CA ILE A 51 -0.74 3.48 -8.39
C ILE A 51 0.43 2.54 -8.69
N PRO A 52 1.37 2.92 -9.56
CA PRO A 52 2.56 2.11 -9.82
C PRO A 52 3.41 1.97 -8.56
N ALA A 53 3.79 0.74 -8.25
CA ALA A 53 4.61 0.42 -7.09
C ALA A 53 5.67 -0.62 -7.44
N ILE A 54 6.70 -0.70 -6.60
CA ILE A 54 7.68 -1.80 -6.60
C ILE A 54 7.54 -2.51 -5.27
N LEU A 55 7.09 -3.76 -5.28
CA LEU A 55 6.88 -4.60 -4.10
C LEU A 55 7.98 -5.65 -4.04
N ASN A 56 8.82 -5.62 -2.99
CA ASN A 56 9.98 -6.51 -2.85
C ASN A 56 10.88 -6.59 -4.10
N GLY A 57 10.99 -5.48 -4.84
CA GLY A 57 11.77 -5.41 -6.09
C GLY A 57 11.01 -5.76 -7.37
N GLU A 58 9.75 -6.21 -7.28
CA GLU A 58 8.92 -6.54 -8.43
C GLU A 58 7.89 -5.43 -8.73
N HIS A 59 7.64 -5.16 -10.01
CA HIS A 59 6.63 -4.18 -10.41
C HIS A 59 5.22 -4.66 -10.03
N SER A 60 4.45 -3.77 -9.42
CA SER A 60 3.06 -4.00 -9.04
C SER A 60 2.23 -2.74 -9.29
N VAL A 61 0.90 -2.92 -9.26
CA VAL A 61 -0.06 -1.82 -9.32
C VAL A 61 -0.97 -1.94 -8.12
N LEU A 62 -1.09 -0.85 -7.38
CA LEU A 62 -1.93 -0.73 -6.20
C LEU A 62 -3.17 0.10 -6.52
N PHE A 63 -4.27 -0.23 -5.87
CA PHE A 63 -5.51 0.54 -5.87
C PHE A 63 -5.90 0.84 -4.44
N ARG A 64 -6.32 2.07 -4.16
CA ARG A 64 -6.79 2.41 -2.82
C ARG A 64 -8.05 1.64 -2.50
N THR A 65 -8.19 1.17 -1.26
CA THR A 65 -9.42 0.48 -0.81
C THR A 65 -10.07 1.20 0.36
N ARG A 66 -9.39 1.28 1.49
CA ARG A 66 -9.93 1.93 2.70
C ARG A 66 -8.83 2.36 3.63
N TYR A 67 -9.13 3.36 4.44
CA TYR A 67 -8.30 3.72 5.58
C TYR A 67 -8.70 2.88 6.81
N ASP A 68 -7.76 2.16 7.41
CA ASP A 68 -7.96 1.50 8.69
C ASP A 68 -7.52 2.41 9.85
N ARG A 69 -8.49 3.05 10.50
CA ARG A 69 -8.27 3.93 11.65
C ARG A 69 -7.68 3.21 12.87
N LYS A 70 -7.81 1.89 12.97
CA LYS A 70 -7.30 1.13 14.11
C LYS A 70 -5.79 0.92 14.02
N SER A 71 -5.32 0.59 12.82
CA SER A 71 -3.88 0.40 12.54
C SER A 71 -3.19 1.66 12.05
N ASP A 72 -3.95 2.72 11.75
CA ASP A 72 -3.43 3.98 11.21
C ASP A 72 -2.70 3.76 9.87
N ALA A 73 -3.38 3.05 8.96
CA ALA A 73 -2.80 2.56 7.71
C ALA A 73 -3.79 2.64 6.54
N TRP A 74 -3.26 2.88 5.34
CA TRP A 74 -3.98 2.70 4.09
C TRP A 74 -3.96 1.24 3.66
N VAL A 75 -5.14 0.68 3.42
CA VAL A 75 -5.29 -0.65 2.81
C VAL A 75 -5.44 -0.49 1.31
N MET A 76 -4.51 -1.12 0.59
CA MET A 76 -4.42 -1.11 -0.87
C MET A 76 -4.72 -2.51 -1.41
N ARG A 77 -5.42 -2.60 -2.54
CA ARG A 77 -5.61 -3.85 -3.29
C ARG A 77 -4.54 -3.96 -4.36
N LEU A 78 -4.00 -5.16 -4.58
CA LEU A 78 -3.08 -5.45 -5.68
C LEU A 78 -3.86 -5.81 -6.95
N ALA A 79 -3.30 -5.46 -8.12
CA ALA A 79 -3.80 -5.86 -9.44
C ALA A 79 -3.39 -7.30 -9.80
#